data_AF-A0A1S2M044-F1
#
_entry.id   AF-A0A1S2M044-F1
#
_cell.length_a   1.000
_cell.length_b   1.000
_cell.length_c   1.000
_cell.angle_alpha   90.00
_cell.angle_beta   90.00
_cell.angle_gamma   90.00
#
_symmetry.space_group_name_H-M   'P 1'
#
loop_
_entity.id
_entity.type
_entity.pdbx_description
1 polymer ?
#
loop_
_entity_poly.entity_id
_entity_poly.type
_entity_poly.pdbx_seq_one_letter_code
_entity_poly.pdbx_strand_id
1 'polypeptide(L)' 'MELYKILSILAAVFSILAAFQFYQLGRRFKKLQIGDTLSNELVAEARWKIKVSIVLFVIGSLLAIIVIFIRPY' A
#
# COMPACT_ATOMS: atom_id res chain seq x y z
N MET A 1 -9.70 -24.63 -8.20
CA MET A 1 -10.14 -23.97 -6.95
C MET A 1 -9.00 -23.48 -6.06
N GLU A 2 -7.79 -24.02 -6.13
CA GLU A 2 -6.73 -23.60 -5.20
C GLU A 2 -6.09 -22.24 -5.53
N LEU A 3 -5.97 -21.93 -6.83
CA LEU A 3 -5.32 -20.71 -7.30
C LEU A 3 -5.99 -19.43 -6.77
N TYR A 4 -7.33 -19.38 -6.76
CA TYR A 4 -8.05 -18.18 -6.27
C TYR A 4 -7.84 -17.96 -4.77
N LYS A 5 -7.64 -19.03 -3.98
CA LYS A 5 -7.35 -18.91 -2.53
C LYS A 5 -5.98 -18.29 -2.33
N ILE A 6 -4.98 -18.73 -3.09
CA ILE A 6 -3.62 -18.20 -3.05
C ILE A 6 -3.60 -16.73 -3.47
N LEU A 7 -4.27 -16.38 -4.58
CA LEU A 7 -4.35 -14.98 -5.02
C LEU A 7 -5.09 -14.10 -4.00
N SER A 8 -6.15 -14.61 -3.35
CA SER A 8 -6.88 -13.88 -2.30
C SER A 8 -5.99 -13.57 -1.10
N ILE A 9 -5.20 -14.55 -0.65
CA ILE A 9 -4.24 -14.36 0.44
C ILE A 9 -3.16 -13.35 0.04
N LEU A 10 -2.63 -13.44 -1.19
CA LEU A 10 -1.63 -12.51 -1.70
C LEU A 10 -2.16 -11.07 -1.73
N ALA A 11 -3.38 -10.87 -2.23
CA ALA A 11 -4.04 -9.57 -2.29
C ALA A 11 -4.26 -8.98 -0.89
N ALA A 12 -4.65 -9.80 0.08
CA ALA A 12 -4.79 -9.38 1.47
C ALA A 12 -3.44 -8.96 2.07
N VAL A 13 -2.37 -9.73 1.85
CA VAL A 13 -1.01 -9.41 2.32
C VAL A 13 -0.53 -8.07 1.73
N PHE A 14 -0.69 -7.87 0.42
CA PHE A 14 -0.32 -6.61 -0.22
C PHE A 14 -1.11 -5.42 0.32
N SER A 15 -2.41 -5.60 0.57
CA SER A 15 -3.27 -4.55 1.12
C SER A 15 -2.87 -4.18 2.55
N ILE A 16 -2.55 -5.17 3.40
CA ILE A 16 -2.06 -4.95 4.76
C ILE A 16 -0.71 -4.24 4.75
N LEU A 17 0.22 -4.64 3.89
CA LEU A 17 1.53 -4.00 3.75
C LEU A 17 1.40 -2.54 3.28
N ALA A 18 0.51 -2.27 2.32
CA ALA A 18 0.22 -0.91 1.86
C ALA A 18 -0.36 -0.06 3.01
N ALA A 19 -1.34 -0.58 3.75
CA ALA A 19 -1.93 0.11 4.89
C ALA A 19 -0.89 0.39 6.00
N PHE A 20 0.01 -0.55 6.27
CA PHE A 20 1.09 -0.38 7.24
C PHE A 20 2.08 0.72 6.82
N GLN A 21 2.48 0.75 5.55
CA GLN A 21 3.34 1.82 5.04
C GLN A 21 2.66 3.19 5.12
N PHE A 22 1.38 3.29 4.77
CA PHE A 22 0.60 4.53 4.95
C PHE A 22 0.51 4.96 6.42
N TYR A 23 0.29 4.02 7.34
CA TYR A 23 0.25 4.31 8.77
C TYR A 23 1.61 4.83 9.27
N GLN A 24 2.71 4.17 8.89
CA GLN A 24 4.06 4.58 9.28
C GLN A 24 4.40 5.97 8.74
N LEU A 25 3.99 6.26 7.50
CA LEU A 25 4.16 7.55 6.86
C LEU A 25 3.36 8.63 7.59
N GLY A 26 2.07 8.39 7.84
CA GLY A 26 1.20 9.31 8.58
C GLY A 26 1.69 9.57 10.01
N ARG A 27 2.26 8.57 10.67
CA ARG A 27 2.86 8.71 12.01
C ARG A 27 4.15 9.53 11.98
N ARG A 28 5.00 9.37 10.94
CA ARG A 28 6.19 10.21 10.72
C ARG A 28 5.81 11.66 10.41
N PHE A 29 4.80 11.88 9.58
CA PHE A 29 4.26 13.22 9.29
C PHE A 29 3.63 13.87 10.53
N LYS A 30 2.87 13.13 11.35
CA LYS A 30 2.36 13.63 12.64
C LYS A 30 3.47 13.99 13.64
N LYS A 31 4.64 13.35 13.53
CA LYS A 31 5.80 13.63 14.38
C LYS A 31 6.56 14.88 13.97
N LEU A 32 6.48 15.26 12.69
CA LEU A 32 6.97 16.54 12.19
C LEU A 32 5.97 17.61 12.63
N GLN A 33 6.36 18.47 13.56
CA GLN A 33 5.47 19.53 14.04
C GLN A 33 5.14 20.50 12.91
N ILE A 34 3.93 21.05 12.93
CA ILE A 34 3.44 22.08 11.99
C ILE A 34 4.28 23.34 12.22
N GLY A 35 5.43 23.44 11.53
CA GLY A 35 6.41 24.51 11.75
C GLY A 35 7.83 24.11 11.35
N ASP A 36 8.14 22.80 11.38
CA ASP A 36 9.40 22.31 10.82
C ASP A 36 9.30 22.33 9.29
N THR A 37 10.08 23.21 8.66
CA THR A 37 10.29 23.16 7.22
C THR A 37 10.75 21.74 6.87
N LEU A 38 9.89 20.95 6.22
CA LEU A 38 10.26 19.59 5.82
C LEU A 38 11.52 19.70 4.95
N SER A 39 12.63 19.11 5.42
CA SER A 39 13.84 18.99 4.61
C SER A 39 13.45 18.37 3.26
N ASN A 40 14.01 18.88 2.17
CA ASN A 40 13.77 18.35 0.83
C ASN A 40 14.03 16.83 0.74
N GLU A 41 14.93 16.29 1.56
CA GLU A 41 15.17 14.84 1.67
C GLU A 41 14.00 14.10 2.30
N LEU A 42 13.39 14.67 3.35
CA LEU A 42 12.21 14.11 4.01
C LEU A 42 10.99 14.12 3.09
N VAL A 43 10.81 15.19 2.30
CA VAL A 43 9.77 15.25 1.26
C VAL A 43 10.03 14.20 0.18
N ALA A 44 11.28 14.04 -0.27
CA ALA A 44 11.63 13.05 -1.28
C ALA A 44 11.42 11.61 -0.79
N GLU A 45 11.86 11.28 0.44
CA GLU A 45 11.67 9.95 1.05
C GLU A 45 10.18 9.64 1.24
N ALA A 46 9.40 10.62 1.70
CA ALA A 46 7.96 10.46 1.86
C ALA A 46 7.25 10.26 0.51
N ARG A 47 7.61 11.05 -0.52
CA ARG A 47 7.05 10.93 -1.86
C ARG A 47 7.36 9.57 -2.48
N TRP A 48 8.56 9.05 -2.25
CA TRP A 48 8.93 7.70 -2.67
C TRP A 48 8.09 6.62 -1.98
N LYS A 49 7.95 6.70 -0.65
CA LYS A 49 7.14 5.74 0.12
C LYS A 49 5.65 5.78 -0.25
N ILE A 50 5.10 6.96 -0.49
CA ILE A 50 3.73 7.12 -1.02
C ILE A 50 3.62 6.44 -2.38
N LYS A 51 4.56 6.70 -3.29
CA LYS A 51 4.54 6.10 -4.63
C LYS A 51 4.58 4.56 -4.56
N VAL A 52 5.44 4.00 -3.73
CA VAL A 52 5.51 2.54 -3.50
C VAL A 52 4.20 2.01 -2.90
N SER A 53 3.64 2.71 -1.91
CA SER A 53 2.38 2.30 -1.27
C SER A 53 1.20 2.31 -2.26
N ILE A 54 1.12 3.33 -3.11
CA ILE A 54 0.11 3.42 -4.17
C ILE A 54 0.28 2.28 -5.18
N VAL A 55 1.51 2.01 -5.62
CA VAL A 55 1.77 0.91 -6.57
C VAL A 55 1.37 -0.44 -5.97
N LEU A 56 1.72 -0.71 -4.71
CA LEU A 56 1.32 -1.95 -4.02
C LEU A 56 -0.20 -2.05 -3.86
N PHE A 57 -0.87 -0.94 -3.55
CA PHE A 57 -2.33 -0.90 -3.46
C PHE A 57 -3.01 -1.17 -4.81
N VAL A 58 -2.51 -0.57 -5.89
CA VAL A 58 -3.01 -0.80 -7.25
C VAL A 58 -2.81 -2.25 -7.67
N ILE A 59 -1.64 -2.84 -7.42
CA ILE A 59 -1.36 -4.26 -7.71
C ILE A 59 -2.32 -5.16 -6.90
N GLY A 60 -2.49 -4.90 -5.61
CA GLY A 60 -3.43 -5.64 -4.77
C GLY A 60 -4.88 -5.55 -5.27
N SER A 61 -5.30 -4.37 -5.74
CA SER A 61 -6.63 -4.14 -6.31
C SER A 61 -6.82 -4.90 -7.62
N LEU A 62 -5.82 -4.89 -8.51
CA LEU A 62 -5.85 -5.65 -9.76
C LEU A 62 -5.93 -7.16 -9.50
N LEU A 63 -5.13 -7.67 -8.55
CA LEU A 63 -5.18 -9.08 -8.13
C LEU A 63 -6.57 -9.44 -7.59
N ALA A 64 -7.19 -8.58 -6.79
CA ALA A 64 -8.54 -8.80 -6.27
C ALA A 64 -9.59 -8.86 -7.40
N ILE A 65 -9.50 -7.98 -8.39
CA ILE A 65 -10.37 -8.01 -9.57
C ILE A 65 -10.19 -9.32 -10.35
N ILE A 66 -8.94 -9.73 -10.61
CA ILE A 66 -8.63 -10.98 -11.30
C ILE A 66 -9.22 -12.19 -10.54
N VAL A 67 -9.13 -12.19 -9.20
CA VAL A 67 -9.76 -13.24 -8.37
C VAL A 67 -11.26 -13.29 -8.57
N ILE A 68 -11.94 -12.14 -8.58
CA ILE A 68 -13.40 -12.08 -8.80
C ILE A 68 -13.77 -12.66 -10.16
N PHE A 69 -13.00 -12.35 -11.21
CA PHE A 69 -13.24 -12.86 -12.57
C PHE A 69 -12.94 -14.35 -12.74
N ILE A 70 -11.95 -14.88 -12.02
CA ILE A 70 -11.54 -16.30 -12.11
C ILE A 70 -12.35 -17.19 -11.17
N ARG A 71 -13.08 -16.63 -10.19
CA ARG A 71 -13.89 -17.40 -9.25
C ARG A 71 -15.02 -18.12 -10.01
N PRO A 72 -14.99 -19.47 -10.09
CA PRO A 72 -16.09 -20.19 -10.68
C PRO A 72 -17.27 -20.09 -9.71
N TYR A 73 -18.43 -19.68 -10.23
CA TYR A 73 -19.70 -19.74 -9.51
C TYR A 73 -20.05 -21.19 -9.16
#